data_AF-A0A7W1WIF1-F1
#
_entry.id   AF-A0A7W1WIF1-F1
#
_cell.length_a   1.000
_cell.length_b   1.000
_cell.length_c   1.000
_cell.angle_alpha   90.00
_cell.angle_beta   90.00
_cell.angle_gamma   90.00
#
_symmetry.space_group_name_H-M   'P 1'
#
loop_
_entity.id
_entity.type
_entity.pdbx_description
1 polymer ?
#
loop_
_entity_poly.entity_id
_entity_poly.type
_entity_poly.pdbx_seq_one_letter_code
_entity_poly.pdbx_strand_id
1 'polypeptide(L)'
;MNAEDWYTAEESGGDLPKFTYAVLDAAKVPHLIEVLEVSNLRHECLFLNDTGESLKDVAPLLVGIEAQSGLTRRLFTGEEGLGGLWHRECGIFLRTSATFEQMWRYFRKFTRIQDETG
;
A
#
# COMPACT_ATOMS: atom_id res chain seq x y z
N MET A 1 17.56 -18.76 38.80
CA MET A 1 16.72 -17.88 37.98
C MET A 1 17.65 -17.25 36.95
N ASN A 2 17.75 -17.87 35.77
CA ASN A 2 18.71 -17.48 34.73
C ASN A 2 18.00 -16.62 33.68
N ALA A 3 18.73 -15.66 33.12
CA ALA A 3 18.24 -14.66 32.18
C ALA A 3 17.97 -15.18 30.75
N GLU A 4 17.92 -16.51 30.56
CA GLU A 4 17.74 -17.14 29.24
C GLU A 4 16.32 -17.66 28.97
N ASP A 5 15.40 -17.55 29.93
CA ASP A 5 14.03 -18.08 29.81
C ASP A 5 13.04 -17.16 29.06
N TRP A 6 13.51 -16.04 28.48
CA TRP A 6 12.66 -15.06 27.77
C TRP A 6 12.50 -15.31 26.26
N TYR A 7 13.06 -16.40 25.70
CA TYR A 7 13.07 -16.65 24.25
C TYR A 7 12.13 -17.79 23.77
N THR A 8 11.09 -18.14 24.53
CA THR A 8 10.21 -19.26 24.10
C THR A 8 8.74 -19.03 24.41
N ALA A 9 8.24 -17.82 24.11
CA ALA A 9 6.82 -17.53 24.22
C ALA A 9 6.30 -16.76 23.00
N GLU A 10 6.54 -17.26 21.78
CA GLU A 10 5.86 -16.66 20.61
C GLU A 10 5.66 -17.58 19.40
N GLU A 11 5.36 -18.87 19.59
CA GLU A 11 4.92 -19.72 18.46
C GLU A 11 3.83 -20.72 18.87
N SER A 12 2.62 -20.24 19.16
CA SER A 12 1.40 -21.09 19.21
C SER A 12 0.09 -20.30 19.08
N GLY A 13 0.09 -19.14 18.41
CA GLY A 13 -1.11 -18.55 17.84
C GLY A 13 -0.89 -18.54 16.34
N GLY A 14 -1.58 -19.41 15.58
CA GLY A 14 -1.27 -19.67 14.17
C GLY A 14 -1.02 -18.37 13.40
N ASP A 15 0.17 -18.24 12.79
CA ASP A 15 0.58 -17.03 12.09
C ASP A 15 -0.38 -16.80 10.93
N LEU A 16 -1.35 -15.91 11.13
CA LEU A 16 -2.29 -15.53 10.09
C LEU A 16 -1.46 -15.05 8.89
N PRO A 17 -1.86 -15.38 7.64
CA PRO A 17 -1.13 -14.93 6.47
C PRO A 17 -0.99 -13.40 6.51
N LYS A 18 0.25 -12.93 6.55
CA LYS A 18 0.57 -11.49 6.61
C LYS A 18 0.71 -10.96 5.19
N PHE A 19 -0.26 -10.18 4.74
CA PHE A 19 -0.24 -9.46 3.48
C PHE A 19 0.54 -8.15 3.61
N THR A 20 1.17 -7.72 2.51
CA THR A 20 1.88 -6.44 2.43
C THR A 20 1.18 -5.54 1.43
N TYR A 21 0.90 -4.31 1.85
CA TYR A 21 0.24 -3.30 1.03
C TYR A 21 1.02 -2.00 1.04
N ALA A 22 0.80 -1.21 0.00
CA ALA A 22 1.17 0.20 -0.04
C ALA A 22 -0.06 1.05 -0.37
N VAL A 23 -0.13 2.24 0.22
CA VAL A 23 -1.00 3.31 -0.31
C VAL A 23 -0.09 4.25 -1.08
N LEU A 24 -0.23 4.28 -2.40
CA LEU A 24 0.60 5.07 -3.30
C LEU A 24 -0.17 6.29 -3.81
N ASP A 25 0.44 7.47 -3.69
CA ASP A 25 -0.06 8.72 -4.22
C ASP A 25 0.23 8.82 -5.72
N ALA A 26 -0.81 8.71 -6.55
CA ALA A 26 -0.69 8.78 -8.01
C ALA A 26 -0.12 10.12 -8.49
N ALA A 27 -0.37 11.23 -7.79
CA ALA A 27 0.15 12.53 -8.16
C ALA A 27 1.69 12.61 -8.05
N LYS A 28 2.30 11.74 -7.24
CA LYS A 28 3.76 11.70 -7.02
C LYS A 28 4.48 10.69 -7.92
N VAL A 29 3.76 9.70 -8.46
CA VAL A 29 4.36 8.62 -9.28
C VAL A 29 3.93 8.77 -10.74
N PRO A 30 4.86 9.16 -11.64
CA PRO A 30 4.55 9.31 -13.06
C PRO A 30 4.06 7.98 -13.65
N HIS A 31 2.97 8.05 -14.41
CA HIS A 31 2.39 6.89 -15.10
C HIS A 31 2.07 5.71 -14.16
N LEU A 32 1.71 5.98 -12.90
CA LEU A 32 1.49 4.93 -11.91
C LEU A 32 0.51 3.85 -12.38
N ILE A 33 -0.60 4.25 -13.00
CA ILE A 33 -1.62 3.32 -13.48
C ILE A 33 -1.08 2.36 -14.53
N GLU A 34 -0.38 2.88 -15.55
CA GLU A 34 0.26 2.06 -16.58
C GLU A 34 1.29 1.10 -15.96
N VAL A 35 2.09 1.58 -15.00
CA VAL A 35 3.07 0.75 -14.30
C VAL A 35 2.40 -0.36 -13.49
N LEU A 36 1.27 -0.06 -12.83
CA LEU A 36 0.51 -1.04 -12.05
C LEU A 36 -0.13 -2.09 -12.96
N GLU A 37 -0.74 -1.68 -14.07
CA GLU A 37 -1.31 -2.57 -15.09
C GLU A 37 -0.25 -3.53 -15.65
N VAL A 38 0.94 -3.03 -16.01
CA VAL A 38 2.07 -3.87 -16.50
C VAL A 38 2.60 -4.80 -15.41
N SER A 39 2.60 -4.36 -14.15
CA SER A 39 3.11 -5.15 -13.02
C SER A 39 2.18 -6.29 -12.60
N ASN A 40 0.93 -6.31 -13.07
CA ASN A 40 -0.14 -7.20 -12.60
C ASN A 40 -0.37 -7.17 -11.08
N LEU A 41 0.12 -6.15 -10.38
CA LEU A 41 -0.16 -5.98 -8.96
C LEU A 41 -1.61 -5.58 -8.77
N ARG A 42 -2.26 -6.24 -7.81
CA ARG A 42 -3.62 -5.87 -7.41
C ARG A 42 -3.63 -4.44 -6.90
N HIS A 43 -4.49 -3.60 -7.44
CA HIS A 43 -4.62 -2.21 -7.02
C HIS A 43 -6.06 -1.72 -7.13
N GLU A 44 -6.42 -0.78 -6.25
CA GLU A 44 -7.74 -0.15 -6.25
C GLU A 44 -7.63 1.30 -5.77
N CYS A 45 -8.38 2.19 -6.42
CA CYS A 45 -8.42 3.60 -6.04
C CYS A 45 -9.15 3.81 -4.71
N LEU A 46 -8.66 4.71 -3.86
CA LEU A 46 -9.26 5.03 -2.56
C LEU A 46 -10.26 6.19 -2.62
N PHE A 47 -10.34 6.91 -3.74
CA PHE A 47 -11.24 8.06 -3.92
C PHE A 47 -12.15 7.84 -5.12
N LEU A 48 -13.41 8.17 -4.92
CA LEU A 48 -14.38 8.34 -6.00
C LEU A 48 -14.77 9.82 -6.03
N ASN A 49 -15.09 10.35 -7.21
CA ASN A 49 -15.76 11.64 -7.33
C ASN A 49 -17.24 11.54 -6.89
N ASP A 50 -17.95 12.66 -6.92
CA ASP A 50 -19.36 12.74 -6.50
C ASP A 50 -20.31 11.90 -7.38
N THR A 51 -19.88 11.53 -8.59
CA THR A 51 -20.62 10.64 -9.49
C THR A 51 -20.26 9.16 -9.28
N GLY A 52 -19.35 8.85 -8.35
CA GLY A 52 -18.92 7.49 -8.03
C GLY A 52 -17.83 6.93 -8.95
N GLU A 53 -17.24 7.76 -9.81
CA GLU A 53 -16.14 7.38 -10.70
C GLU A 53 -14.79 7.52 -10.01
N SER A 54 -13.87 6.63 -10.37
CA SER A 54 -12.54 6.57 -9.78
C SER A 54 -11.64 7.71 -10.26
N LEU A 55 -11.03 8.46 -9.33
CA LEU A 55 -10.05 9.50 -9.60
C LEU A 55 -8.61 8.95 -9.70
N LYS A 56 -8.45 7.74 -10.25
CA LYS A 56 -7.22 6.94 -10.18
C LYS A 56 -5.93 7.65 -10.63
N ASP A 57 -6.02 8.60 -11.54
CA ASP A 57 -4.82 9.26 -12.09
C ASP A 57 -4.20 10.29 -11.12
N VAL A 58 -4.97 10.73 -10.12
CA VAL A 58 -4.54 11.76 -9.16
C VAL A 58 -4.74 11.34 -7.70
N ALA A 59 -5.54 10.31 -7.45
CA ALA A 59 -5.88 9.87 -6.11
C ALA A 59 -4.93 8.79 -5.59
N PRO A 60 -4.79 8.69 -4.25
CA PRO A 60 -4.17 7.54 -3.62
C PRO A 60 -4.80 6.20 -4.03
N LEU A 61 -3.95 5.22 -4.35
CA LEU A 61 -4.34 3.83 -4.62
C LEU A 61 -3.81 2.90 -3.53
N LEU A 62 -4.64 1.94 -3.13
CA LEU A 62 -4.18 0.78 -2.40
C LEU A 62 -3.58 -0.23 -3.39
N VAL A 63 -2.38 -0.72 -3.10
CA VAL A 63 -1.63 -1.64 -3.95
C VAL A 63 -1.16 -2.84 -3.13
N GLY A 64 -1.34 -4.05 -3.64
CA GLY A 64 -0.75 -5.27 -3.13
C GLY A 64 0.74 -5.33 -3.49
N ILE A 65 1.59 -5.56 -2.51
CA ILE A 65 3.04 -5.58 -2.70
C ILE A 65 3.55 -7.01 -2.75
N GLU A 66 4.26 -7.32 -3.83
CA GLU A 66 4.95 -8.59 -4.02
C GLU A 66 6.45 -8.37 -4.14
N ALA A 67 7.24 -9.23 -3.49
CA ALA A 67 8.69 -9.06 -3.40
C ALA A 67 9.40 -9.14 -4.76
N GLN A 68 8.84 -9.90 -5.71
CA GLN A 68 9.42 -10.13 -7.03
C GLN A 68 9.03 -9.05 -8.05
N SER A 69 8.13 -8.12 -7.71
CA SER A 69 7.70 -7.07 -8.63
C SER A 69 8.78 -6.02 -8.87
N GLY A 70 8.97 -5.64 -10.13
CA GLY A 70 9.86 -4.53 -10.52
C GLY A 70 9.42 -3.19 -9.93
N LEU A 71 8.11 -2.98 -9.75
CA LEU A 71 7.61 -1.78 -9.07
C LEU A 71 8.03 -1.78 -7.59
N THR A 72 7.89 -2.91 -6.89
CA THR A 72 8.34 -3.03 -5.49
C THR A 72 9.81 -2.67 -5.35
N ARG A 73 10.68 -3.18 -6.24
CA ARG A 73 12.10 -2.81 -6.23
C ARG A 73 12.29 -1.30 -6.38
N ARG A 74 11.63 -0.67 -7.35
CA ARG A 74 11.73 0.78 -7.60
C ARG A 74 11.23 1.61 -6.42
N LEU A 75 10.15 1.20 -5.77
CA LEU A 75 9.62 1.84 -4.56
C LEU A 75 10.67 1.91 -3.45
N PHE A 76 11.50 0.88 -3.28
CA PHE A 76 12.57 0.84 -2.28
C PHE A 76 13.96 1.20 -2.84
N THR A 77 14.02 1.86 -3.99
CA THR A 77 15.28 2.34 -4.61
C THR A 77 15.37 3.86 -4.55
N GLY A 78 16.51 4.38 -4.11
CA GLY A 78 16.81 5.82 -4.02
C GLY A 78 17.01 6.51 -5.37
N GLU A 79 17.23 7.82 -5.35
CA GLU A 79 17.39 8.66 -6.56
C GLU A 79 18.52 8.21 -7.49
N GLU A 80 19.65 7.77 -6.93
CA GLU A 80 20.82 7.28 -7.67
C GLU A 80 20.56 5.94 -8.40
N GLY A 81 19.48 5.25 -8.07
CA GLY A 81 19.12 3.98 -8.69
C GLY A 81 18.17 4.16 -9.87
N LEU A 82 18.33 3.31 -10.89
CA LEU A 82 17.54 3.39 -12.11
C LEU A 82 16.03 3.33 -11.83
N GLY A 83 15.34 4.44 -12.09
CA GLY A 83 13.89 4.55 -11.89
C GLY A 83 13.45 4.45 -10.43
N GLY A 84 14.33 4.77 -9.48
CA GLY A 84 14.03 4.78 -8.05
C GLY A 84 12.94 5.77 -7.68
N LEU A 85 12.08 5.38 -6.74
CA LEU A 85 10.91 6.15 -6.31
C LEU A 85 10.94 6.49 -4.81
N TRP A 86 11.93 5.98 -4.05
CA TRP A 86 11.97 6.18 -2.61
C TRP A 86 12.04 7.65 -2.22
N HIS A 87 12.86 8.43 -2.93
CA HIS A 87 13.02 9.87 -2.71
C HIS A 87 11.75 10.70 -2.96
N ARG A 88 10.74 10.12 -3.63
CA ARG A 88 9.48 10.82 -3.94
C ARG A 88 8.49 10.81 -2.78
N GLU A 89 8.75 10.04 -1.73
CA GLU A 89 7.85 9.90 -0.58
C GLU A 89 6.42 9.61 -1.04
N CYS A 90 6.33 8.67 -2.00
CA CYS A 90 5.13 8.45 -2.80
C CYS A 90 4.10 7.53 -2.15
N GLY A 91 4.34 7.06 -0.93
CA GLY A 91 3.36 6.21 -0.26
C GLY A 91 3.75 5.77 1.13
N ILE A 92 2.77 5.12 1.78
CA ILE A 92 2.94 4.45 3.07
C ILE A 92 2.88 2.94 2.85
N PHE A 93 3.63 2.19 3.65
CA PHE A 93 3.70 0.73 3.58
C PHE A 93 3.20 0.11 4.87
N LEU A 94 2.46 -1.00 4.76
CA LEU A 94 1.92 -1.69 5.91
C LEU A 94 1.89 -3.21 5.69
N ARG A 95 1.99 -3.94 6.79
CA ARG A 95 1.86 -5.41 6.82
C ARG A 95 0.81 -5.79 7.85
N THR A 96 -0.14 -6.65 7.45
CA THR A 96 -1.32 -6.97 8.25
C THR A 96 -1.87 -8.34 7.87
N SER A 97 -2.68 -8.95 8.74
CA SER A 97 -3.47 -10.15 8.39
C SER A 97 -4.80 -9.82 7.70
N ALA A 98 -5.18 -8.54 7.65
CA ALA A 98 -6.40 -8.10 6.96
C ALA A 98 -6.27 -8.27 5.44
N THR A 99 -7.35 -8.70 4.78
CA THR A 99 -7.38 -8.89 3.33
C THR A 99 -7.38 -7.54 2.59
N PHE A 100 -7.15 -7.60 1.27
CA PHE A 100 -7.11 -6.40 0.44
C PHE A 100 -8.44 -5.64 0.50
N GLU A 101 -9.57 -6.34 0.45
CA GLU A 101 -10.91 -5.76 0.52
C GLU A 101 -11.18 -5.09 1.87
N GLN A 102 -10.71 -5.71 2.96
CA GLN A 102 -10.80 -5.12 4.30
C GLN A 102 -9.99 -3.84 4.37
N MET A 103 -8.74 -3.87 3.91
CA MET A 103 -7.87 -2.69 3.90
C MET A 103 -8.40 -1.57 3.01
N TRP A 104 -8.89 -1.90 1.82
CA TRP A 104 -9.50 -0.94 0.92
C TRP A 104 -10.71 -0.25 1.57
N ARG A 105 -11.61 -1.03 2.21
CA ARG A 105 -12.75 -0.50 2.96
C ARG A 105 -12.33 0.38 4.14
N TYR A 106 -11.26 0.02 4.85
CA TYR A 106 -10.76 0.82 5.97
C TYR A 106 -10.22 2.16 5.49
N PHE A 107 -9.32 2.16 4.51
CA PHE A 107 -8.74 3.40 4.01
C PHE A 107 -9.78 4.33 3.40
N ARG A 108 -10.78 3.81 2.67
CA ARG A 108 -11.89 4.60 2.14
C ARG A 108 -12.70 5.37 3.18
N LYS A 109 -12.72 4.92 4.45
CA LYS A 109 -13.38 5.66 5.53
C LYS A 109 -12.56 6.86 5.99
N PHE A 110 -11.24 6.77 5.92
CA PHE A 110 -10.33 7.84 6.35
C PHE A 110 -10.07 8.87 5.25
N THR A 111 -10.32 8.51 3.99
CA THR A 111 -10.08 9.37 2.82
C THR A 111 -11.32 10.13 2.32
N ARG A 112 -12.49 9.97 2.95
CA ARG A 112 -13.61 10.88 2.67
C ARG A 112 -13.22 12.27 3.17
N ILE A 113 -12.98 13.18 2.23
CA ILE A 113 -13.06 14.60 2.50
C ILE A 113 -14.49 14.84 2.96
N GLN A 114 -14.67 15.20 4.23
CA GLN A 114 -15.94 15.77 4.66
C GLN A 114 -16.10 17.06 3.87
N ASP A 115 -17.23 17.20 3.18
CA ASP A 115 -17.61 18.50 2.66
C ASP A 115 -17.84 19.46 3.83
N GLU A 116 -18.17 20.72 3.53
CA GLU A 116 -18.41 21.75 4.54
C GLU A 116 -19.56 21.40 5.51
N THR A 117 -20.30 20.32 5.25
CA THR A 117 -21.45 19.86 6.01
C THR A 117 -21.30 18.48 6.69
N GLY A 118 -20.21 17.74 6.45
CA GLY A 118 -19.85 16.53 7.22
C GLY A 118 -20.02 15.20 6.49
#